data_AF-A0A673C5W0-F1
#
_entry.id   AF-A0A673C5W0-F1
#
_cell.length_a   1.000
_cell.length_b   1.000
_cell.length_c   1.000
_cell.angle_alpha   90.00
_cell.angle_beta   90.00
_cell.angle_gamma   90.00
#
_symmetry.space_group_name_H-M   'P 1'
#
loop_
_entity.id
_entity.type
_entity.pdbx_description
1 polymer ?
#
loop_
_entity_poly.entity_id
_entity_poly.type
_entity_poly.pdbx_seq_one_letter_code
_entity_poly.pdbx_strand_id
1 'polypeptide(L)'
;PDKGKPDWNASVGFATRQVGNVAKPTVIISQSGDKVVIRTESTFKNTEISFKLGEEFDETTADDRNCKSTVSMEGDKLVHVQKWDDKETKFVREIKDGKMVMNLTFGDIHAVRTYEKA
;
A
#
# COMPACT_ATOMS: atom_id res chain seq x y z
N PRO A 1 -21.39 26.04 7.39
CA PRO A 1 -21.05 25.51 6.05
C PRO A 1 -19.59 25.86 5.71
N ASP A 2 -18.66 25.02 6.14
CA ASP A 2 -17.22 25.20 5.90
C ASP A 2 -16.84 24.32 4.70
N LYS A 3 -16.94 24.90 3.50
CA LYS A 3 -16.56 24.27 2.23
C LYS A 3 -15.08 24.58 1.99
N GLY A 4 -14.17 23.64 2.24
CA GLY A 4 -12.80 23.82 1.77
C GLY A 4 -11.67 23.05 2.44
N LYS A 5 -11.91 22.24 3.47
CA LYS A 5 -10.86 21.34 3.97
C LYS A 5 -11.05 19.96 3.37
N PRO A 6 -10.03 19.36 2.72
CA PRO A 6 -10.11 17.97 2.33
C PRO A 6 -10.36 17.15 3.61
N ASP A 7 -11.44 16.39 3.63
CA ASP A 7 -11.74 15.49 4.73
C ASP A 7 -10.81 14.28 4.65
N TRP A 8 -9.53 14.50 4.97
CA TRP A 8 -8.57 13.42 5.11
C TRP A 8 -9.00 12.45 6.19
N ASN A 9 -9.87 12.85 7.14
CA ASN A 9 -10.41 12.02 8.21
C ASN A 9 -11.46 11.00 7.70
N ALA A 10 -12.07 11.21 6.53
CA ALA A 10 -13.16 10.38 6.04
C ALA A 10 -12.77 8.98 5.51
N SER A 11 -11.49 8.72 5.19
CA SER A 11 -11.15 7.44 4.53
C SER A 11 -10.63 6.35 5.47
N VAL A 12 -10.03 6.72 6.61
CA VAL A 12 -9.46 5.77 7.60
C VAL A 12 -9.80 6.26 9.01
N GLY A 13 -10.49 5.45 9.82
CA GLY A 13 -10.91 5.84 11.17
C GLY A 13 -9.75 6.21 12.11
N PHE A 14 -10.00 7.12 13.06
CA PHE A 14 -8.97 7.64 13.99
C PHE A 14 -8.23 6.53 14.76
N ALA A 15 -8.95 5.52 15.24
CA ALA A 15 -8.36 4.37 15.93
C ALA A 15 -7.41 3.57 15.02
N THR A 16 -7.82 3.30 13.78
CA THR A 16 -7.00 2.61 12.78
C THR A 16 -5.71 3.37 12.48
N ARG A 17 -5.74 4.71 12.47
CA ARG A 17 -4.53 5.55 12.30
C ARG A 17 -3.58 5.44 13.47
N GLN A 18 -4.09 5.50 14.70
CA GLN A 18 -3.29 5.37 15.91
C GLN A 18 -2.53 4.03 15.91
N VAL A 19 -3.23 2.95 15.57
CA VAL A 19 -2.60 1.62 15.49
C VAL A 19 -1.63 1.51 14.31
N GLY A 20 -1.99 2.04 13.14
CA GLY A 20 -1.11 2.05 11.97
C GLY A 20 0.21 2.81 12.16
N ASN A 21 0.23 3.81 13.06
CA ASN A 21 1.43 4.56 13.39
C ASN A 21 2.41 3.80 14.29
N VAL A 22 1.90 2.93 15.17
CA VAL A 22 2.73 2.14 16.09
C VAL A 22 3.05 0.73 15.55
N ALA A 23 2.28 0.27 14.57
CA ALA A 23 2.50 -1.02 13.94
C ALA A 23 3.84 -1.07 13.21
N LYS A 24 4.57 -2.17 13.42
CA LYS A 24 5.79 -2.53 12.70
C LYS A 24 5.50 -3.74 11.82
N PRO A 25 4.86 -3.54 10.66
CA PRO A 25 4.48 -4.67 9.83
C PRO A 25 5.70 -5.35 9.19
N THR A 26 5.67 -6.67 9.10
CA THR A 26 6.58 -7.46 8.27
C THR A 26 5.97 -7.58 6.88
N VAL A 27 6.73 -7.24 5.85
CA VAL A 27 6.30 -7.38 4.45
C VAL A 27 7.03 -8.57 3.83
N ILE A 28 6.27 -9.52 3.30
CA ILE A 28 6.77 -10.71 2.65
C ILE A 28 6.32 -10.65 1.19
N ILE A 29 7.30 -10.66 0.29
CA ILE A 29 7.07 -10.64 -1.16
C ILE A 29 7.60 -11.94 -1.72
N SER A 30 6.75 -12.69 -2.42
CA SER A 30 7.14 -13.93 -3.08
C SER A 30 6.60 -13.97 -4.51
N GLN A 31 7.28 -14.71 -5.36
CA GLN A 31 6.89 -14.91 -6.74
C GLN A 31 7.01 -16.39 -7.09
N SER A 32 5.99 -16.93 -7.74
CA SER A 32 5.95 -18.29 -8.28
C SER A 32 5.44 -18.23 -9.72
N GLY A 33 6.36 -18.36 -10.68
CA GLY A 33 6.04 -18.16 -12.09
C GLY A 33 5.62 -16.72 -12.38
N ASP A 34 4.43 -16.54 -12.94
CA ASP A 34 3.83 -15.24 -13.26
C ASP A 34 3.03 -14.62 -12.10
N LYS A 35 2.79 -15.39 -11.05
CA LYS A 35 2.02 -14.98 -9.87
C LYS A 35 2.94 -14.40 -8.80
N VAL A 36 2.65 -13.17 -8.37
CA VAL A 36 3.28 -12.50 -7.25
C VAL A 36 2.32 -12.48 -6.07
N VAL A 37 2.86 -12.63 -4.86
CA VAL A 37 2.13 -12.52 -3.61
C VAL A 37 2.82 -11.48 -2.74
N ILE A 38 2.06 -10.52 -2.22
CA ILE A 38 2.52 -9.60 -1.18
C ILE A 38 1.67 -9.86 0.06
N ARG A 39 2.31 -10.29 1.13
CA ARG A 39 1.71 -10.44 2.46
C ARG A 39 2.25 -9.36 3.39
N THR A 40 1.35 -8.64 4.05
CA THR A 40 1.70 -7.68 5.10
C THR A 40 1.19 -8.23 6.42
N GLU A 41 2.08 -8.53 7.34
CA GLU A 41 1.74 -9.07 8.66
C GLU A 41 2.00 -8.03 9.74
N SER A 42 1.03 -7.84 10.64
CA SER A 42 1.19 -6.96 11.80
C SER A 42 0.43 -7.52 12.99
N THR A 43 0.69 -7.00 14.19
CA THR A 43 -0.09 -7.33 15.38
C THR A 43 -1.55 -6.89 15.32
N PHE A 44 -1.91 -6.06 14.33
CA PHE A 44 -3.25 -5.51 14.18
C PHE A 44 -4.07 -6.23 13.12
N LYS A 45 -3.56 -6.27 11.88
CA LYS A 45 -4.22 -6.90 10.75
C LYS A 45 -3.19 -7.44 9.77
N ASN A 46 -3.48 -8.62 9.24
CA ASN A 46 -2.71 -9.22 8.15
C ASN A 46 -3.50 -9.03 6.85
N THR A 47 -2.79 -8.68 5.78
CA THR A 47 -3.35 -8.62 4.43
C THR A 47 -2.50 -9.46 3.50
N GLU A 48 -3.15 -10.03 2.49
CA GLU A 48 -2.48 -10.77 1.43
C GLU A 48 -3.15 -10.41 0.10
N ILE A 49 -2.33 -10.03 -0.88
CA ILE A 49 -2.77 -9.83 -2.25
C ILE A 49 -1.98 -10.76 -3.15
N SER A 50 -2.65 -11.28 -4.18
CA SER A 50 -1.99 -12.07 -5.20
C SER A 50 -2.46 -11.67 -6.59
N PHE A 51 -1.48 -11.41 -7.45
CA PHE A 51 -1.69 -10.74 -8.72
C PHE A 51 -0.65 -11.17 -9.74
N LYS A 52 -0.91 -10.84 -11.01
CA LYS A 52 0.11 -10.85 -12.06
C LYS A 52 0.55 -9.42 -12.34
N LEU A 53 1.82 -9.25 -12.71
CA LEU A 53 2.35 -7.92 -13.01
C LEU A 53 1.65 -7.33 -14.24
N GLY A 54 1.20 -6.09 -14.12
CA GLY A 54 0.53 -5.34 -15.20
C GLY A 54 -0.98 -5.64 -15.35
N GLU A 55 -1.52 -6.60 -14.60
CA GLU A 55 -2.95 -6.93 -14.65
C GLU A 55 -3.72 -6.27 -13.50
N GLU A 56 -4.92 -5.76 -13.81
CA GLU A 56 -5.83 -5.20 -12.81
C GLU A 56 -6.56 -6.31 -12.04
N PHE A 57 -6.72 -6.14 -10.73
CA PHE A 57 -7.44 -7.07 -9.86
C PHE A 57 -8.24 -6.32 -8.77
N ASP A 58 -9.21 -7.00 -8.18
CA ASP A 58 -9.96 -6.50 -7.02
C ASP A 58 -9.15 -6.67 -5.73
N GLU A 59 -8.99 -5.59 -4.97
CA GLU A 59 -8.27 -5.59 -3.70
C GLU A 59 -9.15 -5.03 -2.56
N THR A 60 -9.21 -5.77 -1.45
CA THR A 60 -9.68 -5.26 -0.16
C THR A 60 -8.48 -4.86 0.68
N THR A 61 -8.37 -3.56 0.95
CA THR A 61 -7.27 -2.96 1.70
C THR A 61 -7.37 -3.21 3.21
N ALA A 62 -6.30 -2.90 3.96
CA ALA A 62 -6.25 -3.12 5.40
C ALA A 62 -7.34 -2.33 6.17
N ASP A 63 -7.80 -1.19 5.66
CA ASP A 63 -8.91 -0.41 6.22
C ASP A 63 -10.28 -0.79 5.65
N ASP A 64 -10.41 -1.99 5.08
CA ASP A 64 -11.65 -2.58 4.55
C ASP A 64 -12.25 -1.83 3.35
N ARG A 65 -11.42 -1.06 2.63
CA ARG A 65 -11.79 -0.40 1.39
C ARG A 65 -11.61 -1.34 0.21
N ASN A 66 -12.65 -1.45 -0.63
CA ASN A 66 -12.57 -2.16 -1.91
C ASN A 66 -12.07 -1.21 -2.99
N CYS A 67 -11.12 -1.65 -3.79
CA CYS A 67 -10.52 -0.88 -4.88
C CYS A 67 -10.09 -1.78 -6.03
N LYS A 68 -9.82 -1.17 -7.19
CA LYS A 68 -9.10 -1.80 -8.29
C LYS A 68 -7.63 -1.51 -8.15
N SER A 69 -6.81 -2.55 -8.29
CA SER A 69 -5.37 -2.44 -8.09
C SER A 69 -4.61 -2.98 -9.29
N THR A 70 -3.50 -2.31 -9.61
CA THR A 70 -2.53 -2.79 -10.58
C THR A 70 -1.15 -2.70 -9.96
N VAL A 71 -0.36 -3.76 -10.12
CA VAL A 71 1.04 -3.78 -9.68
C VAL A 71 1.93 -4.03 -10.89
N SER A 72 2.92 -3.20 -11.09
CA SER A 72 3.85 -3.26 -12.23
C SER A 72 5.29 -3.01 -11.79
N MET A 73 6.23 -3.36 -12.66
CA MET A 73 7.64 -2.99 -12.51
C MET A 73 7.93 -1.77 -13.40
N GLU A 74 8.39 -0.68 -12.80
CA GLU A 74 8.92 0.50 -13.49
C GLU A 74 10.43 0.54 -13.24
N GLY A 75 11.21 -0.09 -14.14
CA GLY A 75 12.64 -0.30 -13.92
C GLY A 75 12.89 -1.26 -12.76
N ASP A 76 13.58 -0.77 -11.72
CA ASP A 76 13.88 -1.51 -10.49
C ASP A 76 12.83 -1.30 -9.38
N LYS A 77 11.74 -0.59 -9.70
CA LYS A 77 10.71 -0.21 -8.73
C LYS A 77 9.46 -1.04 -8.91
N LEU A 78 8.93 -1.57 -7.80
CA LEU A 78 7.63 -2.19 -7.75
C LEU A 78 6.57 -1.12 -7.44
N VAL A 79 5.73 -0.84 -8.43
CA VAL A 79 4.70 0.20 -8.38
C VAL A 79 3.35 -0.45 -8.21
N HIS A 80 2.64 -0.09 -7.14
CA HIS A 80 1.30 -0.57 -6.82
C HIS A 80 0.35 0.62 -6.76
N VAL A 81 -0.62 0.65 -7.65
CA VAL A 81 -1.63 1.71 -7.76
C VAL A 81 -2.97 1.13 -7.33
N GLN A 82 -3.66 1.83 -6.42
CA GLN A 82 -5.02 1.52 -5.95
C GLN A 82 -5.97 2.63 -6.38
N LYS A 83 -7.09 2.30 -7.01
CA LYS A 83 -8.10 3.24 -7.51
C LYS A 83 -9.49 2.93 -6.95
N TRP A 84 -10.17 3.94 -6.41
CA TRP A 84 -11.56 3.87 -5.94
C TRP A 84 -12.18 5.27 -5.97
N ASP A 85 -13.46 5.43 -6.31
CA ASP A 85 -14.21 6.70 -6.25
C ASP A 85 -13.42 7.95 -6.72
N ASP A 86 -12.85 7.89 -7.93
CA ASP A 86 -11.99 8.94 -8.54
C ASP A 86 -10.74 9.32 -7.72
N LYS A 87 -10.38 8.51 -6.72
CA LYS A 87 -9.18 8.63 -5.90
C LYS A 87 -8.16 7.59 -6.32
N GLU A 88 -6.89 7.95 -6.12
CA GLU A 88 -5.75 7.09 -6.41
C GLU A 88 -4.75 7.13 -5.25
N THR A 89 -4.27 5.98 -4.81
CA THR A 89 -3.06 5.86 -3.98
C THR A 89 -1.98 5.12 -4.74
N LYS A 90 -0.76 5.65 -4.72
CA LYS A 90 0.41 5.02 -5.33
C LYS A 90 1.42 4.62 -4.27
N PHE A 91 1.82 3.34 -4.27
CA PHE A 91 2.92 2.81 -3.48
C PHE A 91 4.08 2.49 -4.42
N VAL A 92 5.27 3.00 -4.13
CA VAL A 92 6.50 2.70 -4.86
C VAL A 92 7.49 2.07 -3.89
N ARG A 93 7.85 0.81 -4.15
CA ARG A 93 8.84 0.06 -3.37
C ARG A 93 10.12 -0.08 -4.18
N GLU A 94 11.24 0.28 -3.59
CA GLU A 94 12.57 0.18 -4.18
C GLU A 94 13.57 -0.35 -3.15
N ILE A 95 14.60 -1.07 -3.59
CA ILE A 95 15.70 -1.49 -2.72
C ILE A 95 16.83 -0.47 -2.82
N LYS A 96 17.21 0.12 -1.69
CA LYS A 96 18.32 1.06 -1.55
C LYS A 96 19.20 0.61 -0.41
N ASP A 97 20.49 0.40 -0.68
CA ASP A 97 21.50 0.00 0.31
C ASP A 97 21.07 -1.23 1.15
N GLY A 98 20.45 -2.22 0.50
CA GLY A 98 19.96 -3.44 1.15
C GLY A 98 18.68 -3.28 1.97
N LYS A 99 18.09 -2.08 2.01
CA LYS A 99 16.80 -1.79 2.68
C LYS A 99 15.70 -1.58 1.66
N MET A 100 14.48 -1.97 1.98
CA MET A 100 13.32 -1.63 1.15
C MET A 100 12.78 -0.27 1.59
N VAL A 101 12.76 0.71 0.69
CA VAL A 101 12.11 2.01 0.88
C VAL A 101 10.77 1.99 0.15
N MET A 102 9.70 2.24 0.90
CA MET A 102 8.34 2.34 0.38
C MET A 102 7.87 3.79 0.48
N ASN A 103 7.60 4.41 -0.66
CA ASN A 103 6.95 5.72 -0.76
C ASN A 103 5.46 5.52 -1.05
N LEU A 104 4.61 6.18 -0.27
CA LEU A 104 3.16 6.25 -0.47
C LEU A 104 2.79 7.67 -0.86
N THR A 105 2.02 7.82 -1.94
CA THR A 105 1.47 9.11 -2.40
C THR A 105 -0.05 9.02 -2.49
N PHE A 106 -0.75 10.01 -1.93
CA PHE A 106 -2.20 10.18 -2.01
C PHE A 106 -2.54 11.66 -2.13
N GLY A 107 -2.89 12.12 -3.34
CA GLY A 107 -2.97 13.56 -3.64
C GLY A 107 -1.62 14.22 -3.32
N ASP A 108 -1.65 15.30 -2.52
CA ASP A 108 -0.45 16.02 -2.08
C ASP A 108 0.23 15.40 -0.83
N ILE A 109 -0.31 14.29 -0.31
CA ILE A 109 0.24 13.62 0.88
C ILE A 109 1.30 12.61 0.46
N HIS A 110 2.45 12.69 1.11
CA HIS A 110 3.55 11.74 0.97
C HIS A 110 3.92 11.12 2.32
N ALA A 111 4.12 9.80 2.33
CA ALA A 111 4.62 9.06 3.48
C ALA A 111 5.70 8.07 3.06
N VAL A 112 6.72 7.89 3.90
CA VAL A 112 7.84 6.98 3.64
C VAL A 112 7.94 5.97 4.78
N ARG A 113 8.10 4.69 4.43
CA ARG A 113 8.51 3.64 5.36
C ARG A 113 9.75 2.93 4.84
N THR A 114 10.68 2.64 5.74
CA THR A 114 11.89 1.88 5.45
C THR A 114 11.85 0.56 6.21
N TYR A 115 12.17 -0.53 5.51
CA TYR A 115 12.20 -1.88 6.05
C TYR A 115 13.60 -2.47 5.90
N GLU A 116 14.03 -3.21 6.91
CA GLU A 116 15.26 -3.99 6.87
C GLU A 116 14.91 -5.44 6.55
N LYS A 117 15.79 -6.11 5.80
CA LYS A 117 15.63 -7.54 5.53
C LYS A 117 15.80 -8.29 6.87
N ALA A 118 14.84 -9.16 7.18
CA ALA A 118 14.91 -10.06 8.33
C ALA A 118 16.03 -11.11 8.17
#